data_AF-A0A6S7FTQ2-F1
#
_entry.id   AF-A0A6S7FTQ2-F1
#
_cell.length_a   1.000
_cell.length_b   1.000
_cell.length_c   1.000
_cell.angle_alpha   90.00
_cell.angle_beta   90.00
_cell.angle_gamma   90.00
#
_symmetry.space_group_name_H-M   'P 1'
#
loop_
_entity.id
_entity.type
_entity.pdbx_description
1 polymer ?
#
loop_
_entity_poly.entity_id
_entity_poly.type
_entity_poly.pdbx_seq_one_letter_code
_entity_poly.pdbx_strand_id
1 'polypeptide(L)'
;MPTHEACSMYRRNIIKVSSNRPELIIDRKSPALIRNLFKKLKRGELQLCEQPDVTFVGEEGIDAKGFSKELAYMIVKGLREGNKGYMLFEGQANHMLPIHCEEHVQSKLFVYAGQLIAFAFLHGHIGFPGMSRALAKYIVSGDLKDAVPHICIKDIPDINTRLLVKEIENAETKEKLEELYLRDEMQNLLAQAGFATEFLSPTNKDRAIQDILVHTIFKSRREEIEGLREGMDALHLLDFLRVSEVSIPT
;
A
#
# COMPACT_ATOMS: atom_id res chain seq x y z
N MET A 1 14.12 -7.64 -3.86
CA MET A 1 13.51 -7.36 -5.18
C MET A 1 13.83 -8.51 -6.11
N PRO A 2 12.91 -8.94 -6.99
CA PRO A 2 13.15 -10.01 -7.96
C PRO A 2 14.29 -9.67 -8.92
N THR A 3 14.95 -10.69 -9.48
CA THR A 3 15.99 -10.51 -10.50
C THR A 3 15.39 -9.98 -11.81
N HIS A 4 16.21 -9.32 -12.64
CA HIS A 4 15.78 -8.83 -13.96
C HIS A 4 15.24 -9.97 -14.85
N GLU A 5 15.83 -11.15 -14.75
CA GLU A 5 15.41 -12.33 -15.50
C GLU A 5 14.03 -12.85 -15.06
N ALA A 6 13.79 -12.96 -13.74
CA ALA A 6 12.50 -13.34 -13.19
C ALA A 6 11.40 -12.35 -13.61
N CYS A 7 11.66 -11.05 -13.51
CA CYS A 7 10.76 -10.00 -14.00
C CYS A 7 10.48 -10.12 -15.51
N SER A 8 11.49 -10.46 -16.30
CA SER A 8 11.34 -10.64 -17.75
C SER A 8 10.47 -11.85 -18.08
N MET A 9 10.61 -12.96 -17.35
CA MET A 9 9.78 -14.16 -17.51
C MET A 9 8.32 -13.90 -17.11
N TYR A 10 8.09 -13.29 -15.95
CA TYR A 10 6.75 -12.87 -15.51
C TYR A 10 6.06 -12.02 -16.57
N ARG A 11 6.74 -10.99 -17.10
CA ARG A 11 6.17 -10.12 -18.15
C ARG A 11 5.80 -10.88 -19.42
N ARG A 12 6.66 -11.78 -19.90
CA ARG A 12 6.36 -12.58 -21.10
C ARG A 12 5.13 -13.47 -20.92
N ASN A 13 4.90 -13.97 -19.71
CA ASN A 13 3.77 -14.85 -19.42
C ASN A 13 2.46 -14.08 -19.22
N ILE A 14 2.54 -12.83 -18.75
CA ILE A 14 1.36 -12.01 -18.46
C ILE A 14 0.95 -11.14 -19.65
N ILE A 15 1.90 -10.56 -20.39
CA ILE A 15 1.58 -9.61 -21.47
C ILE A 15 0.95 -10.34 -22.65
N LYS A 16 -0.27 -9.94 -22.99
CA LYS A 16 -0.97 -10.41 -24.19
C LYS A 16 -0.62 -9.51 -25.37
N VAL A 17 -0.23 -10.13 -26.47
CA VAL A 17 -0.03 -9.43 -27.74
C VAL A 17 -1.38 -9.30 -28.43
N SER A 18 -2.01 -8.14 -28.31
CA SER A 18 -3.19 -7.77 -29.11
C SER A 18 -2.77 -7.00 -30.37
N SER A 19 -3.45 -7.30 -31.47
CA SER A 19 -3.36 -6.59 -32.76
C SER A 19 -4.18 -5.31 -32.78
N ASN A 20 -5.18 -5.17 -31.90
CA ASN A 20 -5.95 -3.95 -31.71
C ASN A 20 -5.65 -3.37 -30.31
N ARG A 21 -4.89 -2.28 -30.26
CA ARG A 21 -4.50 -1.60 -29.02
C ARG A 21 -5.22 -0.26 -28.98
N PRO A 22 -6.29 -0.10 -28.20
CA PRO A 22 -6.95 1.18 -28.10
C PRO A 22 -5.97 2.20 -27.50
N GLU A 23 -5.88 3.37 -28.13
CA GLU A 23 -5.04 4.46 -27.67
C GLU A 23 -5.50 4.94 -26.28
N LEU A 24 -4.56 4.98 -25.34
CA LEU A 24 -4.75 5.49 -24.00
C LEU A 24 -4.25 6.93 -23.93
N ILE A 25 -5.17 7.86 -24.18
CA ILE A 25 -4.88 9.30 -24.11
C ILE A 25 -4.82 9.75 -22.64
N ILE A 26 -3.69 10.31 -22.23
CA ILE A 26 -3.42 10.78 -20.87
C ILE A 26 -3.11 12.28 -20.87
N ASP A 27 -3.85 13.04 -20.05
CA ASP A 27 -3.49 14.42 -19.75
C ASP A 27 -2.62 14.47 -18.49
N ARG A 28 -1.34 14.85 -18.66
CA ARG A 28 -0.35 14.96 -17.59
C ARG A 28 -0.73 15.98 -16.52
N LYS A 29 -1.39 17.06 -16.94
CA LYS A 29 -1.77 18.16 -16.06
C LYS A 29 -3.07 17.88 -15.34
N SER A 30 -3.75 16.78 -15.69
CA SER A 30 -5.02 16.42 -15.09
C SER A 30 -4.84 16.17 -13.59
N PRO A 31 -5.50 16.96 -12.73
CA PRO A 31 -5.47 16.75 -11.29
C PRO A 31 -6.34 15.55 -10.88
N ALA A 32 -6.81 14.74 -11.83
CA ALA A 32 -7.74 13.63 -11.60
C ALA A 32 -7.27 12.35 -12.29
N LEU A 33 -5.97 12.21 -12.58
CA LEU A 33 -5.40 11.06 -13.30
C LEU A 33 -5.86 9.73 -12.70
N ILE A 34 -5.66 9.53 -11.40
CA ILE A 34 -6.00 8.27 -10.72
C ILE A 34 -7.50 7.98 -10.83
N ARG A 35 -8.35 8.99 -10.59
CA ARG A 35 -9.80 8.87 -10.73
C ARG A 35 -10.21 8.51 -12.16
N ASN A 36 -9.56 9.09 -13.17
CA ASN A 36 -9.85 8.79 -14.57
C ASN A 36 -9.42 7.37 -14.93
N LEU A 37 -8.26 6.92 -14.45
CA LEU A 37 -7.79 5.54 -14.63
C LEU A 37 -8.72 4.53 -13.93
N PHE A 38 -9.21 4.83 -12.73
CA PHE A 38 -10.22 4.00 -12.07
C PHE A 38 -11.51 3.89 -12.88
N LYS A 39 -11.99 4.99 -13.48
CA LYS A 39 -13.15 4.95 -14.38
C LYS A 39 -12.88 4.06 -15.59
N LYS A 40 -11.67 4.12 -16.16
CA LYS A 40 -11.27 3.28 -17.29
C LYS A 40 -11.22 1.80 -16.92
N LEU A 41 -10.64 1.46 -15.76
CA LEU A 41 -10.67 0.09 -15.22
C LEU A 41 -12.11 -0.40 -15.03
N LYS A 42 -12.95 0.39 -14.36
CA LYS A 42 -14.35 0.06 -14.11
C LYS A 42 -15.16 -0.19 -15.39
N ARG A 43 -14.84 0.51 -16.48
CA ARG A 43 -15.50 0.38 -17.78
C ARG A 43 -14.87 -0.69 -18.69
N GLY A 44 -13.77 -1.33 -18.28
CA GLY A 44 -13.01 -2.23 -19.13
C GLY A 44 -12.24 -1.55 -20.26
N GLU A 45 -12.07 -0.22 -20.20
CA GLU A 45 -11.31 0.57 -21.19
C GLU A 45 -9.79 0.50 -20.95
N LEU A 46 -9.35 0.03 -19.79
CA LEU A 46 -7.93 -0.19 -19.47
C LEU A 46 -7.67 -1.66 -19.21
N GLN A 47 -7.04 -2.33 -20.18
CA GLN A 47 -6.64 -3.73 -20.06
C GLN A 47 -5.26 -3.83 -19.42
N LEU A 48 -5.18 -4.45 -18.25
CA LEU A 48 -3.96 -4.50 -17.45
C LEU A 48 -2.82 -5.29 -18.13
N CYS A 49 -3.18 -6.37 -18.82
CA CYS A 49 -2.25 -7.32 -19.44
C CYS A 49 -1.88 -6.99 -20.88
N GLU A 50 -2.45 -5.95 -21.49
CA GLU A 50 -2.08 -5.53 -22.84
C GLU A 50 -0.96 -4.49 -22.79
N GLN A 51 -0.13 -4.43 -23.83
CA GLN A 51 0.83 -3.34 -23.97
C GLN A 51 0.05 -2.04 -24.22
N PRO A 52 0.08 -1.06 -23.30
CA PRO A 52 -0.69 0.16 -23.47
C PRO A 52 -0.06 1.00 -24.59
N ASP A 53 -0.91 1.51 -25.46
CA ASP A 53 -0.53 2.51 -26.47
C ASP A 53 -0.81 3.90 -25.87
N VAL A 54 0.16 4.43 -25.13
CA VAL A 54 -0.02 5.66 -24.36
C VAL A 54 0.31 6.85 -25.25
N THR A 55 -0.57 7.84 -25.27
CA THR A 55 -0.33 9.15 -25.89
C THR A 55 -0.61 10.24 -24.87
N PHE A 56 0.33 11.17 -24.69
CA PHE A 56 0.12 12.33 -23.84
C PHE A 56 -0.50 13.47 -24.64
N VAL A 57 -1.49 14.15 -24.07
CA VAL A 57 -2.19 15.26 -24.74
C VAL A 57 -1.20 16.35 -25.13
N GLY A 58 -1.10 16.62 -26.43
CA GLY A 58 -0.22 17.65 -27.00
C GLY A 58 1.23 17.22 -27.24
N GLU A 59 1.54 15.92 -27.14
CA GLU A 59 2.88 15.36 -27.38
C GLU A 59 2.83 14.33 -28.52
N GLU A 60 3.72 14.46 -29.50
CA GLU A 60 3.92 13.41 -30.51
C GLU A 60 4.73 12.27 -29.89
N GLY A 61 4.08 11.13 -29.65
CA GLY A 61 4.72 9.94 -29.09
C GLY A 61 5.51 9.18 -30.14
N ILE A 62 6.84 9.20 -30.05
CA ILE A 62 7.72 8.39 -30.91
C ILE A 62 7.96 6.99 -30.33
N ASP A 63 7.93 6.85 -28.99
CA ASP A 63 8.18 5.59 -28.28
C ASP A 63 7.11 5.28 -27.23
N ALA A 64 6.17 4.39 -27.59
CA ALA A 64 5.12 3.91 -26.70
C ALA A 64 5.66 3.24 -25.41
N LYS A 65 6.88 2.67 -25.43
CA LYS A 65 7.47 2.06 -24.22
C LYS A 65 7.94 3.12 -23.23
N GLY A 66 8.49 4.23 -23.71
CA GLY A 66 8.86 5.39 -22.88
C GLY A 66 7.64 5.94 -22.15
N PHE A 67 6.55 6.18 -22.89
CA PHE A 67 5.31 6.73 -22.31
C PHE A 67 4.61 5.76 -21.36
N SER A 68 4.71 4.45 -21.59
CA SER A 68 4.22 3.42 -20.64
C SER A 68 4.92 3.49 -19.27
N LYS A 69 6.26 3.63 -19.27
CA LYS A 69 7.05 3.77 -18.03
C LYS A 69 6.71 5.06 -17.30
N GLU A 70 6.50 6.13 -18.06
CA GLU A 70 6.15 7.42 -17.49
C GLU A 70 4.74 7.42 -16.88
N LEU A 71 3.76 6.82 -17.55
CA LEU A 71 2.43 6.60 -16.98
C LEU A 71 2.51 5.79 -15.68
N ALA A 72 3.31 4.71 -15.64
CA ALA A 72 3.52 3.93 -14.43
C ALA A 72 4.09 4.78 -13.28
N TYR A 73 5.07 5.64 -13.56
CA TYR A 73 5.59 6.58 -12.56
C TYR A 73 4.50 7.55 -12.07
N MET A 74 3.72 8.13 -12.98
CA MET A 74 2.62 9.04 -12.64
C MET A 74 1.53 8.35 -11.80
N ILE A 75 1.24 7.08 -12.07
CA ILE A 75 0.32 6.26 -11.26
C ILE A 75 0.84 6.14 -9.83
N VAL A 76 2.07 5.65 -9.66
CA VAL A 76 2.64 5.42 -8.31
C VAL A 76 2.75 6.72 -7.54
N LYS A 77 3.16 7.80 -8.21
CA LYS A 77 3.20 9.15 -7.64
C LYS A 77 1.80 9.63 -7.24
N GLY A 78 0.81 9.49 -8.12
CA GLY A 78 -0.55 9.93 -7.89
C GLY A 78 -1.28 9.17 -6.79
N LEU A 79 -1.00 7.87 -6.65
CA LEU A 79 -1.48 7.06 -5.53
C LEU A 79 -0.86 7.54 -4.21
N ARG A 80 0.46 7.78 -4.19
CA ARG A 80 1.19 8.22 -2.98
C ARG A 80 0.78 9.62 -2.50
N GLU A 81 0.70 10.58 -3.42
CA GLU A 81 0.54 12.00 -3.06
C GLU A 81 -0.92 12.44 -3.01
N GLY A 82 -1.84 11.62 -3.55
CA GLY A 82 -3.23 12.00 -3.70
C GLY A 82 -3.42 13.08 -4.76
N ASN A 83 -3.79 12.68 -5.97
CA ASN A 83 -3.97 13.62 -7.08
C ASN A 83 -5.38 14.22 -7.05
N LYS A 84 -5.62 15.24 -6.18
CA LYS A 84 -6.85 16.08 -5.98
C LYS A 84 -8.22 15.39 -6.16
N GLY A 85 -8.27 14.08 -6.03
CA GLY A 85 -9.43 13.23 -6.26
C GLY A 85 -9.58 12.26 -5.11
N TYR A 86 -8.78 11.20 -5.11
CA TYR A 86 -8.77 10.21 -4.04
C TYR A 86 -7.47 10.28 -3.25
N MET A 87 -7.59 10.52 -1.95
CA MET A 87 -6.53 10.26 -0.97
C MET A 87 -6.69 8.79 -0.57
N LEU A 88 -5.74 7.93 -0.92
CA LEU A 88 -5.82 6.49 -0.62
C LEU A 88 -4.79 6.04 0.41
N PHE A 89 -3.73 6.83 0.59
CA PHE A 89 -2.63 6.52 1.48
C PHE A 89 -2.34 7.70 2.39
N GLU A 90 -1.87 7.40 3.59
CA GLU A 90 -1.45 8.36 4.61
C GLU A 90 -0.14 7.92 5.26
N GLY A 91 0.49 8.83 5.99
CA GLY A 91 1.75 8.59 6.68
C GLY A 91 2.93 9.32 6.04
N GLN A 92 4.14 8.92 6.45
CA GLN A 92 5.39 9.50 5.95
C GLN A 92 5.93 8.68 4.76
N ALA A 93 6.80 9.29 3.95
CA ALA A 93 7.48 8.58 2.88
C ALA A 93 8.21 7.32 3.42
N ASN A 94 8.03 6.18 2.73
CA ASN A 94 8.52 4.85 3.13
C ASN A 94 7.85 4.26 4.39
N HIS A 95 6.78 4.89 4.87
CA HIS A 95 5.97 4.47 6.00
C HIS A 95 4.47 4.64 5.68
N MET A 96 4.11 4.69 4.39
CA MET A 96 2.73 4.92 3.98
C MET A 96 1.86 3.70 4.25
N LEU A 97 0.63 3.94 4.70
CA LEU A 97 -0.42 2.93 4.87
C LEU A 97 -1.68 3.37 4.11
N PRO A 98 -2.57 2.44 3.72
CA PRO A 98 -3.90 2.80 3.25
C PRO A 98 -4.65 3.63 4.29
N ILE A 99 -5.39 4.65 3.87
CA ILE A 99 -6.31 5.32 4.80
C ILE A 99 -7.40 4.34 5.23
N HIS A 100 -7.84 4.41 6.47
CA HIS A 100 -9.06 3.68 6.86
C HIS A 100 -10.28 4.44 6.34
N CYS A 101 -11.02 3.87 5.37
CA CYS A 101 -12.19 4.54 4.82
C CYS A 101 -13.19 3.57 4.16
N GLU A 102 -14.31 3.36 4.85
CA GLU A 102 -15.40 2.49 4.43
C GLU A 102 -15.98 2.86 3.04
N GLU A 103 -16.14 4.16 2.75
CA GLU A 103 -16.64 4.60 1.43
C GLU A 103 -15.73 4.17 0.28
N HIS A 104 -14.41 4.18 0.52
CA HIS A 104 -13.41 3.74 -0.46
C HIS A 104 -13.43 2.23 -0.63
N VAL A 105 -13.63 1.47 0.45
CA VAL A 105 -13.81 0.00 0.44
C VAL A 105 -15.05 -0.38 -0.37
N GLN A 106 -16.21 0.20 -0.05
CA GLN A 106 -17.47 -0.06 -0.75
C GLN A 106 -17.41 0.29 -2.24
N SER A 107 -16.67 1.35 -2.57
CA SER A 107 -16.43 1.77 -3.96
C SER A 107 -15.33 0.97 -4.68
N LYS A 108 -14.73 -0.03 -4.03
CA LYS A 108 -13.62 -0.87 -4.51
C LYS A 108 -12.37 -0.08 -4.91
N LEU A 109 -12.15 1.10 -4.33
CA LEU A 109 -11.04 1.97 -4.72
C LEU A 109 -9.68 1.35 -4.42
N PHE A 110 -9.56 0.57 -3.35
CA PHE A 110 -8.35 -0.18 -3.04
C PHE A 110 -8.08 -1.34 -4.02
N VAL A 111 -9.13 -1.97 -4.56
CA VAL A 111 -8.99 -2.96 -5.64
C VAL A 111 -8.43 -2.30 -6.90
N TYR A 112 -9.00 -1.17 -7.32
CA TYR A 112 -8.47 -0.44 -8.48
C TYR A 112 -7.05 0.09 -8.23
N ALA A 113 -6.72 0.50 -7.01
CA ALA A 113 -5.37 0.89 -6.64
C ALA A 113 -4.38 -0.28 -6.76
N GLY A 114 -4.75 -1.47 -6.28
CA GLY A 114 -3.96 -2.70 -6.43
C GLY A 114 -3.73 -3.05 -7.90
N GLN A 115 -4.77 -2.93 -8.74
CA GLN A 115 -4.67 -3.13 -10.19
C GLN A 115 -3.71 -2.14 -10.84
N LEU A 116 -3.75 -0.86 -10.45
CA LEU A 116 -2.83 0.16 -10.94
C LEU A 116 -1.39 -0.05 -10.46
N ILE A 117 -1.18 -0.56 -9.24
CA ILE A 117 0.14 -0.97 -8.74
C ILE A 117 0.68 -2.13 -9.60
N ALA A 118 -0.16 -3.12 -9.90
CA ALA A 118 0.25 -4.25 -10.74
C ALA A 118 0.54 -3.82 -12.19
N PHE A 119 -0.26 -2.91 -12.74
CA PHE A 119 0.00 -2.28 -14.03
C PHE A 119 1.35 -1.56 -14.05
N ALA A 120 1.61 -0.72 -13.05
CA ALA A 120 2.86 0.03 -12.96
C ALA A 120 4.07 -0.91 -12.83
N PHE A 121 3.91 -2.03 -12.10
CA PHE A 121 4.96 -3.05 -11.99
C PHE A 121 5.22 -3.72 -13.34
N LEU A 122 4.15 -4.17 -14.03
CA LEU A 122 4.24 -4.89 -15.31
C LEU A 122 4.84 -4.04 -16.44
N HIS A 123 4.46 -2.76 -16.51
CA HIS A 123 4.81 -1.89 -17.65
C HIS A 123 5.95 -0.91 -17.34
N GLY A 124 6.08 -0.48 -16.09
CA GLY A 124 7.06 0.51 -15.65
C GLY A 124 8.19 -0.02 -14.75
N HIS A 125 8.10 -1.25 -14.26
CA HIS A 125 8.99 -1.80 -13.24
C HIS A 125 8.97 -1.04 -11.91
N ILE A 126 7.86 -0.36 -11.59
CA ILE A 126 7.66 0.37 -10.34
C ILE A 126 6.35 -0.13 -9.72
N GLY A 127 6.39 -0.64 -8.48
CA GLY A 127 5.22 -1.22 -7.83
C GLY A 127 4.69 -0.34 -6.70
N PHE A 128 5.33 -0.44 -5.53
CA PHE A 128 4.76 0.08 -4.29
C PHE A 128 4.85 1.62 -4.16
N PRO A 129 3.78 2.29 -3.72
CA PRO A 129 3.72 3.76 -3.55
C PRO A 129 4.40 4.27 -2.27
N GLY A 130 5.61 3.78 -1.96
CA GLY A 130 6.35 4.20 -0.76
C GLY A 130 5.74 3.67 0.55
N MET A 131 5.11 2.50 0.50
CA MET A 131 4.54 1.81 1.66
C MET A 131 5.59 1.47 2.71
N SER A 132 5.14 1.28 3.96
CA SER A 132 6.01 0.71 5.00
C SER A 132 6.52 -0.68 4.61
N ARG A 133 7.71 -1.05 5.10
CA ARG A 133 8.29 -2.38 4.86
C ARG A 133 7.40 -3.48 5.44
N ALA A 134 6.84 -3.27 6.62
CA ALA A 134 5.92 -4.22 7.26
C ALA A 134 4.66 -4.45 6.40
N LEU A 135 4.06 -3.38 5.88
CA LEU A 135 2.90 -3.49 5.01
C LEU A 135 3.24 -4.21 3.70
N ALA A 136 4.34 -3.86 3.05
CA ALA A 136 4.76 -4.51 1.81
C ALA A 136 4.97 -6.02 2.01
N LYS A 137 5.58 -6.43 3.13
CA LYS A 137 5.74 -7.85 3.49
C LYS A 137 4.40 -8.55 3.67
N TYR A 138 3.48 -7.96 4.44
CA TYR A 138 2.14 -8.52 4.61
C TYR A 138 1.36 -8.60 3.29
N ILE A 139 1.44 -7.58 2.43
CA ILE A 139 0.76 -7.59 1.12
C ILE A 139 1.27 -8.75 0.24
N VAL A 140 2.56 -9.11 0.31
CA VAL A 140 3.11 -10.21 -0.48
C VAL A 140 2.81 -11.58 0.16
N SER A 141 3.08 -11.73 1.46
CA SER A 141 2.94 -13.02 2.14
C SER A 141 1.49 -13.37 2.46
N GLY A 142 0.70 -12.39 2.90
CA GLY A 142 -0.59 -12.60 3.55
C GLY A 142 -0.47 -13.09 5.00
N ASP A 143 0.74 -13.13 5.56
CA ASP A 143 1.03 -13.58 6.91
C ASP A 143 1.60 -12.44 7.75
N LEU A 144 0.93 -12.15 8.88
CA LEU A 144 1.41 -11.16 9.85
C LEU A 144 2.78 -11.54 10.44
N LYS A 145 3.11 -12.83 10.53
CA LYS A 145 4.39 -13.29 11.07
C LYS A 145 5.58 -12.76 10.29
N ASP A 146 5.43 -12.60 8.97
CA ASP A 146 6.49 -12.04 8.11
C ASP A 146 6.57 -10.52 8.20
N ALA A 147 5.50 -9.86 8.62
CA ALA A 147 5.40 -8.42 8.68
C ALA A 147 5.84 -7.84 10.04
N VAL A 148 5.49 -8.54 11.13
CA VAL A 148 5.74 -8.11 12.52
C VAL A 148 7.19 -7.70 12.79
N PRO A 149 8.22 -8.44 12.33
CA PRO A 149 9.62 -8.06 12.55
C PRO A 149 10.04 -6.73 11.90
N HIS A 150 9.22 -6.17 11.01
CA HIS A 150 9.52 -4.95 10.26
C HIS A 150 8.70 -3.74 10.70
N ILE A 151 7.81 -3.91 11.67
CA ILE A 151 6.97 -2.84 12.18
C ILE A 151 7.81 -1.84 12.98
N CYS A 152 7.51 -0.55 12.83
CA CYS A 152 8.07 0.50 13.70
C CYS A 152 7.05 1.60 13.99
N ILE A 153 7.30 2.41 15.04
CA ILE A 153 6.43 3.53 15.43
C ILE A 153 6.21 4.53 14.28
N LYS A 154 7.17 4.68 13.36
CA LYS A 154 7.03 5.58 12.20
C LYS A 154 5.93 5.14 11.22
N ASP A 155 5.57 3.86 11.23
CA ASP A 155 4.49 3.32 10.39
C ASP A 155 3.11 3.79 10.82
N ILE A 156 2.94 4.25 12.06
CA ILE A 156 1.68 4.83 12.52
C ILE A 156 1.50 6.21 11.86
N PRO A 157 0.44 6.42 11.04
CA PRO A 157 0.23 7.70 10.37
C PRO A 157 -0.18 8.81 11.36
N ASP A 158 -1.10 8.50 12.28
CA ASP A 158 -1.63 9.45 13.24
C ASP A 158 -0.56 9.92 14.24
N ILE A 159 -0.40 11.24 14.33
CA ILE A 159 0.64 11.86 15.17
C ILE A 159 0.32 11.64 16.65
N ASN A 160 -0.93 11.74 17.05
CA ASN A 160 -1.33 11.62 18.46
C ASN A 160 -1.07 10.20 18.96
N THR A 161 -1.47 9.19 18.19
CA THR A 161 -1.21 7.77 18.46
C THR A 161 0.29 7.51 18.57
N ARG A 162 1.13 8.08 17.68
CA ARG A 162 2.59 7.97 17.81
C ARG A 162 3.13 8.56 19.10
N LEU A 163 2.59 9.70 19.54
CA LEU A 163 3.01 10.33 20.79
C LEU A 163 2.62 9.47 21.99
N LEU A 164 1.40 8.94 22.03
CA LEU A 164 0.95 8.01 23.07
C LEU A 164 1.85 6.76 23.15
N VAL A 165 2.16 6.13 22.01
CA VAL A 165 3.04 4.95 21.98
C VAL A 165 4.45 5.30 22.48
N LYS A 166 4.98 6.47 22.11
CA LYS A 166 6.28 6.94 22.63
C LYS A 166 6.24 7.23 24.13
N GLU A 167 5.14 7.72 24.67
CA GLU A 167 5.01 7.96 26.10
C GLU A 167 5.04 6.63 26.87
N ILE A 168 4.37 5.59 26.36
CA ILE A 168 4.47 4.22 26.89
C ILE A 168 5.93 3.74 26.82
N GLU A 169 6.57 3.87 25.64
CA GLU A 169 7.96 3.47 25.40
C GLU A 169 8.95 4.16 26.36
N ASN A 170 8.72 5.42 26.72
CA ASN A 170 9.56 6.21 27.63
C ASN A 170 9.09 6.21 29.09
N ALA A 171 8.09 5.41 29.45
CA ALA A 171 7.70 5.20 30.82
C ALA A 171 8.53 4.05 31.43
N GLU A 172 9.36 4.40 32.43
CA GLU A 172 10.27 3.46 33.10
C GLU A 172 9.71 2.97 34.44
N THR A 173 8.80 3.72 35.05
CA THR A 173 8.21 3.41 36.36
C THR A 173 6.77 2.92 36.23
N LYS A 174 6.33 2.15 37.23
CA LYS A 174 4.96 1.66 37.30
C LYS A 174 3.97 2.82 37.46
N GLU A 175 4.29 3.80 38.29
CA GLU A 175 3.45 4.96 38.59
C GLU A 175 3.19 5.78 37.32
N LYS A 176 4.22 6.00 36.49
CA LYS A 176 4.07 6.72 35.22
C LYS A 176 3.21 5.95 34.21
N LEU A 177 3.31 4.62 34.18
CA LEU A 177 2.44 3.78 33.35
C LEU A 177 0.99 3.80 33.84
N GLU A 178 0.77 3.82 35.15
CA GLU A 178 -0.57 3.96 35.75
C GLU A 178 -1.18 5.32 35.42
N GLU A 179 -0.42 6.43 35.57
CA GLU A 179 -0.86 7.77 35.18
C GLU A 179 -1.24 7.85 33.69
N LEU A 180 -0.43 7.25 32.81
CA LEU A 180 -0.75 7.16 31.38
C LEU A 180 -2.02 6.35 31.13
N TYR A 181 -2.18 5.21 31.83
CA TYR A 181 -3.37 4.37 31.70
C TYR A 181 -4.65 5.07 32.18
N LEU A 182 -4.59 6.08 33.04
CA LEU A 182 -5.76 6.84 33.47
C LEU A 182 -6.28 7.83 32.42
N ARG A 183 -5.55 8.09 31.34
CA ARG A 183 -5.97 8.98 30.27
C ARG A 183 -6.95 8.28 29.32
N ASP A 184 -8.07 8.92 29.04
CA ASP A 184 -9.13 8.35 28.20
C ASP A 184 -8.62 7.94 26.80
N GLU A 185 -7.80 8.77 26.15
CA GLU A 185 -7.22 8.45 24.85
C GLU A 185 -6.29 7.23 24.88
N MET A 186 -5.60 6.99 26.01
CA MET A 186 -4.73 5.83 26.19
C MET A 186 -5.56 4.56 26.39
N GLN A 187 -6.58 4.61 27.26
CA GLN A 187 -7.48 3.47 27.48
C GLN A 187 -8.18 3.07 26.20
N ASN A 188 -8.69 4.04 25.44
CA ASN A 188 -9.34 3.79 24.15
C ASN A 188 -8.39 3.12 23.16
N LEU A 189 -7.15 3.61 23.04
CA LEU A 189 -6.14 3.04 22.16
C LEU A 189 -5.77 1.59 22.53
N LEU A 190 -5.54 1.33 23.83
CA LEU A 190 -5.24 -0.01 24.35
C LEU A 190 -6.42 -0.96 24.14
N ALA A 191 -7.65 -0.52 24.42
CA ALA A 191 -8.85 -1.31 24.24
C ALA A 191 -9.06 -1.70 22.76
N GLN A 192 -8.90 -0.75 21.83
CA GLN A 192 -8.97 -1.00 20.39
C GLN A 192 -7.89 -2.00 19.93
N ALA A 193 -6.69 -1.91 20.51
CA ALA A 193 -5.60 -2.84 20.24
C ALA A 193 -5.84 -4.27 20.76
N GLY A 194 -6.84 -4.45 21.64
CA GLY A 194 -7.13 -5.72 22.30
C GLY A 194 -6.41 -5.89 23.65
N PHE A 195 -5.78 -4.83 24.16
CA PHE A 195 -5.15 -4.78 25.46
C PHE A 195 -6.13 -4.21 26.50
N ALA A 196 -7.16 -4.98 26.85
CA ALA A 196 -8.26 -4.49 27.70
C ALA A 196 -8.37 -5.19 29.07
N THR A 197 -7.65 -6.31 29.27
CA THR A 197 -7.85 -7.19 30.42
C THR A 197 -6.90 -6.94 31.58
N GLU A 198 -5.95 -6.03 31.44
CA GLU A 198 -4.92 -5.76 32.44
C GLU A 198 -4.43 -4.31 32.37
N PHE A 199 -3.84 -3.85 33.46
CA PHE A 199 -3.21 -2.53 33.53
C PHE A 199 -1.83 -2.54 32.89
N LEU A 200 -1.44 -1.40 32.33
CA LEU A 200 -0.06 -1.17 31.88
C LEU A 200 0.92 -1.34 33.05
N SER A 201 1.97 -2.11 32.81
CA SER A 201 3.04 -2.35 33.76
C SER A 201 4.37 -2.55 33.03
N PRO A 202 5.52 -2.39 33.70
CA PRO A 202 6.81 -2.56 33.05
C PRO A 202 7.00 -3.92 32.37
N THR A 203 6.31 -4.97 32.86
CA THR A 203 6.44 -6.33 32.34
C THR A 203 5.58 -6.61 31.10
N ASN A 204 4.53 -5.83 30.85
CA ASN A 204 3.61 -6.04 29.72
C ASN A 204 3.63 -4.88 28.69
N LYS A 205 4.33 -3.79 29.00
CA LYS A 205 4.49 -2.60 28.18
C LYS A 205 4.86 -2.88 26.72
N ASP A 206 5.86 -3.73 26.48
CA ASP A 206 6.33 -4.02 25.12
C ASP A 206 5.27 -4.76 24.30
N ARG A 207 4.52 -5.67 24.94
CA ARG A 207 3.39 -6.34 24.31
C ARG A 207 2.26 -5.35 24.02
N ALA A 208 1.95 -4.43 24.93
CA ALA A 208 0.95 -3.39 24.69
C ALA A 208 1.32 -2.52 23.48
N ILE A 209 2.59 -2.11 23.37
CA ILE A 209 3.11 -1.39 22.20
C ILE A 209 2.96 -2.23 20.93
N GLN A 210 3.32 -3.52 20.98
CA GLN A 210 3.18 -4.43 19.85
C GLN A 210 1.72 -4.60 19.41
N ASP A 211 0.79 -4.75 20.37
CA ASP A 211 -0.64 -4.88 20.11
C ASP A 211 -1.19 -3.62 19.44
N ILE A 212 -0.81 -2.43 19.94
CA ILE A 212 -1.17 -1.14 19.35
C ILE A 212 -0.64 -1.05 17.91
N LEU A 213 0.63 -1.40 17.70
CA LEU A 213 1.25 -1.33 16.38
C LEU A 213 0.57 -2.28 15.39
N VAL A 214 0.34 -3.54 15.77
CA VAL A 214 -0.33 -4.53 14.91
C VAL A 214 -1.76 -4.11 14.60
N HIS A 215 -2.50 -3.63 15.61
CA HIS A 215 -3.85 -3.13 15.40
C HIS A 215 -3.85 -1.95 14.43
N THR A 216 -3.08 -0.92 14.78
CA THR A 216 -3.05 0.36 14.08
C THR A 216 -2.51 0.24 12.67
N ILE A 217 -1.69 -0.76 12.34
CA ILE A 217 -1.08 -0.94 11.00
C ILE A 217 -1.85 -1.93 10.13
N PHE A 218 -2.37 -3.01 10.71
CA PHE A 218 -2.97 -4.11 9.96
C PHE A 218 -4.44 -4.30 10.26
N LYS A 219 -4.80 -4.49 11.55
CA LYS A 219 -6.17 -4.93 11.90
C LYS A 219 -7.20 -3.86 11.58
N SER A 220 -6.91 -2.59 11.85
CA SER A 220 -7.83 -1.46 11.66
C SER A 220 -8.12 -1.14 10.20
N ARG A 221 -7.31 -1.63 9.26
CA ARG A 221 -7.47 -1.37 7.82
C ARG A 221 -7.38 -2.63 6.97
N ARG A 222 -7.87 -3.75 7.53
CA ARG A 222 -7.74 -5.06 6.90
C ARG A 222 -8.41 -5.09 5.53
N GLU A 223 -9.60 -4.52 5.41
CA GLU A 223 -10.38 -4.56 4.16
C GLU A 223 -9.71 -3.75 3.05
N GLU A 224 -9.08 -2.63 3.38
CA GLU A 224 -8.30 -1.82 2.46
C GLU A 224 -7.07 -2.57 1.95
N ILE A 225 -6.37 -3.26 2.85
CA ILE A 225 -5.21 -4.08 2.52
C ILE A 225 -5.62 -5.29 1.66
N GLU A 226 -6.69 -5.99 2.01
CA GLU A 226 -7.18 -7.11 1.19
C GLU A 226 -7.69 -6.63 -0.18
N GLY A 227 -8.31 -5.45 -0.26
CA GLY A 227 -8.66 -4.85 -1.54
C GLY A 227 -7.44 -4.58 -2.42
N LEU A 228 -6.35 -4.05 -1.85
CA LEU A 228 -5.09 -3.89 -2.58
C LEU A 228 -4.55 -5.23 -3.06
N ARG A 229 -4.58 -6.26 -2.21
CA ARG A 229 -4.11 -7.61 -2.54
C ARG A 229 -4.92 -8.21 -3.69
N GLU A 230 -6.25 -8.15 -3.62
CA GLU A 230 -7.18 -8.57 -4.68
C GLU A 230 -6.82 -7.88 -6.00
N GLY A 231 -6.64 -6.55 -5.96
CA GLY A 231 -6.31 -5.78 -7.15
C GLY A 231 -4.96 -6.16 -7.76
N MET A 232 -3.94 -6.38 -6.92
CA MET A 232 -2.60 -6.79 -7.38
C MET A 232 -2.62 -8.19 -7.99
N ASP A 233 -3.48 -9.07 -7.49
CA ASP A 233 -3.58 -10.46 -7.95
C ASP A 233 -4.30 -10.60 -9.30
N ALA A 234 -4.92 -9.52 -9.80
CA ALA A 234 -5.47 -9.47 -11.16
C ALA A 234 -4.43 -9.77 -12.27
N LEU A 235 -3.14 -9.67 -11.96
CA LEU A 235 -2.02 -10.05 -12.82
C LEU A 235 -1.12 -11.15 -12.22
N HIS A 236 -1.58 -11.85 -11.18
CA HIS A 236 -0.78 -12.83 -10.41
C HIS A 236 0.51 -12.24 -9.83
N LEU A 237 0.51 -10.93 -9.54
CA LEU A 237 1.71 -10.25 -9.07
C LEU A 237 2.14 -10.75 -7.70
N LEU A 238 1.20 -11.06 -6.80
CA LEU A 238 1.52 -11.51 -5.45
C LEU A 238 2.22 -12.86 -5.46
N ASP A 239 1.74 -13.80 -6.26
CA ASP A 239 2.38 -15.11 -6.43
C ASP A 239 3.79 -14.97 -7.01
N PHE A 240 3.97 -14.12 -8.03
CA PHE A 240 5.28 -13.83 -8.58
C PHE A 240 6.23 -13.24 -7.52
N LEU A 241 5.78 -12.26 -6.74
CA LEU A 241 6.60 -11.64 -5.71
C LEU A 241 6.97 -12.63 -4.61
N ARG A 242 6.03 -13.48 -4.17
CA ARG A 242 6.27 -14.49 -3.13
C ARG A 242 7.33 -15.50 -3.55
N VAL A 243 7.24 -16.05 -4.77
CA VAL A 243 8.23 -16.99 -5.31
C VAL A 243 9.58 -16.31 -5.50
N SER A 244 9.59 -15.04 -5.90
CA SER A 244 10.81 -14.28 -6.14
C SER A 244 11.55 -13.90 -4.85
N GLU A 245 10.84 -13.69 -3.73
CA GLU A 245 11.46 -13.40 -2.42
C GLU A 245 12.30 -14.56 -1.88
N VAL A 246 12.02 -15.81 -2.28
CA VAL A 246 12.79 -17.02 -1.90
C VAL A 246 14.21 -17.04 -2.50
N SER A 247 14.57 -16.06 -3.35
CA SER A 247 15.83 -16.03 -4.11
C SER A 247 16.90 -15.05 -3.58
N ILE A 248 16.74 -14.48 -2.37
CA ILE A 248 17.65 -13.46 -1.85
C ILE A 248 18.37 -14.02 -0.61
N PRO A 249 19.71 -14.23 -0.64
CA PRO A 249 20.47 -14.51 0.56
C PRO A 249 20.36 -13.30 1.51
N THR A 250 20.11 -13.60 2.78
CA THR A 250 20.08 -12.66 3.91
C THR A 250 21.29 -11.74 3.96
#